data_AF-A0A9N9JLJ3-F1
#
_entry.id   AF-A0A9N9JLJ3-F1
#
_cell.length_a   1.000
_cell.length_b   1.000
_cell.length_c   1.000
_cell.angle_alpha   90.00
_cell.angle_beta   90.00
_cell.angle_gamma   90.00
#
_symmetry.space_group_name_H-M   'P 1'
#
loop_
_entity.id
_entity.type
_entity.pdbx_description
1 polymer ?
#
loop_
_entity_poly.entity_id
_entity_poly.type
_entity_poly.pdbx_seq_one_letter_code
_entity_poly.pdbx_strand_id
1 'polypeptide(L)' 'MLLQATPYGAVKVLLQVTPYGATQVLLQVTPYGATQVLLQVIPYGATWVLLQVTPYGATRVIRNNFAP' A
#
# COMPACT_ATOMS: atom_id res chain seq x y z
N MET A 1 3.59 12.11 3.00
CA MET A 1 4.26 10.79 3.18
C MET A 1 3.55 10.05 4.31
N LEU A 2 3.22 8.77 4.12
CA LEU A 2 2.63 7.91 5.16
C LEU A 2 3.56 6.72 5.41
N LEU A 3 3.75 6.36 6.68
CA LEU A 3 4.47 5.15 7.09
C LEU A 3 3.48 4.17 7.71
N GLN A 4 3.55 2.91 7.28
CA GLN A 4 2.78 1.83 7.89
C GLN A 4 3.64 0.61 8.19
N ALA A 5 3.51 0.13 9.43
CA ALA A 5 3.97 -1.17 9.87
C ALA A 5 2.77 -2.08 10.15
N THR A 6 2.97 -3.39 10.02
CA THR A 6 2.04 -4.42 10.51
C THR A 6 2.77 -5.28 11.53
N PRO A 7 2.09 -5.80 12.56
CA PRO A 7 2.69 -6.73 13.51
C PRO A 7 2.96 -8.11 12.90
N TYR A 8 3.85 -8.90 13.52
CA TYR A 8 4.14 -10.28 13.09
C TYR A 8 2.87 -11.14 13.07
N GLY A 9 2.74 -12.00 12.05
CA GLY A 9 1.59 -12.91 11.92
C GLY A 9 0.23 -12.23 11.72
N ALA A 10 0.18 -10.90 11.60
CA ALA A 10 -1.07 -10.18 11.51
C ALA A 10 -1.59 -10.08 10.06
N VAL A 11 -2.91 -9.93 9.93
CA VAL A 11 -3.57 -9.62 8.67
C VAL A 11 -3.98 -8.16 8.67
N LYS A 12 -3.62 -7.41 7.63
CA LYS A 12 -4.00 -6.00 7.46
C LYS A 12 -4.52 -5.72 6.07
N VAL A 13 -5.63 -4.99 6.00
CA VAL A 13 -6.21 -4.49 4.75
C VAL A 13 -6.19 -2.96 4.78
N LEU A 14 -5.70 -2.35 3.71
CA LEU A 14 -5.66 -0.90 3.54
C LEU A 14 -6.37 -0.51 2.24
N LEU A 15 -7.28 0.46 2.35
CA LEU A 15 -7.87 1.15 1.22
C LEU A 15 -7.34 2.59 1.19
N GLN A 16 -6.82 3.03 0.05
CA GLN A 16 -6.36 4.40 -0.15
C GLN A 16 -6.97 5.01 -1.41
N VAL A 17 -7.38 6.26 -1.29
CA VAL A 17 -7.84 7.07 -2.41
C VAL A 17 -6.95 8.30 -2.50
N THR A 18 -6.31 8.50 -3.65
CA THR A 18 -5.50 9.69 -3.91
C THR A 18 -6.40 10.76 -4.52
N PRO A 19 -6.37 12.03 -4.07
CA PRO A 19 -7.08 13.12 -4.74
C PRO A 19 -6.51 13.45 -6.13
N TYR A 20 -7.30 14.08 -7.01
CA TYR A 20 -6.80 14.57 -8.31
C TYR A 20 -5.63 15.53 -8.15
N GLY A 21 -4.63 15.40 -9.03
CA GLY A 21 -3.44 16.24 -9.04
C GLY A 21 -2.53 16.08 -7.81
N ALA A 22 -2.86 15.17 -6.88
CA ALA A 22 -2.08 15.00 -5.66
C ALA A 22 -0.89 14.08 -5.89
N THR A 23 0.16 14.31 -5.10
CA THR A 23 1.30 13.40 -4.99
C THR A 23 1.26 12.68 -3.65
N GLN A 24 1.26 11.35 -3.66
CA GLN A 24 1.29 10.53 -2.46
C GLN A 24 2.47 9.55 -2.47
N VAL A 25 3.09 9.40 -1.31
CA VAL A 25 4.19 8.46 -1.07
C VAL A 25 3.84 7.62 0.14
N LEU A 26 3.80 6.30 -0.04
CA LEU A 26 3.58 5.32 1.02
C LEU A 26 4.84 4.47 1.22
N LEU A 27 5.31 4.42 2.46
CA LEU A 27 6.33 3.46 2.91
C LEU A 27 5.64 2.37 3.74
N GLN A 28 5.78 1.11 3.35
CA GLN A 28 5.13 0.00 4.02
C GLN A 28 6.11 -1.12 4.36
N VAL A 29 6.08 -1.55 5.62
CA VAL A 29 6.88 -2.66 6.14
C VAL A 29 5.95 -3.79 6.54
N THR A 30 6.17 -4.96 5.94
CA THR A 30 5.47 -6.19 6.30
C THR A 30 6.44 -7.05 7.12
N PRO A 31 6.07 -7.61 8.27
CA PRO A 31 6.92 -8.58 8.98
C PRO A 31 6.67 -10.01 8.51
N TYR A 32 7.48 -10.96 8.98
CA TYR A 32 7.34 -12.38 8.65
C TYR A 32 5.94 -12.91 9.04
N GLY A 33 5.39 -13.78 8.18
CA GLY A 33 4.11 -14.44 8.43
C GLY A 33 2.90 -13.50 8.40
N ALA A 34 3.09 -12.19 8.17
CA ALA A 34 1.98 -11.28 8.03
C ALA A 34 1.39 -11.33 6.62
N THR A 35 0.10 -11.02 6.54
CA THR A 35 -0.63 -10.86 5.28
C THR A 35 -1.08 -9.42 5.13
N GLN A 36 -0.76 -8.79 4.01
CA GLN A 36 -1.18 -7.43 3.72
C GLN A 36 -1.93 -7.34 2.39
N VAL A 37 -3.03 -6.59 2.38
CA VAL A 37 -3.78 -6.27 1.17
C VAL A 37 -3.87 -4.75 1.04
N LEU A 38 -3.42 -4.22 -0.09
CA LEU A 38 -3.52 -2.79 -0.42
C LEU A 38 -4.42 -2.60 -1.65
N LEU A 39 -5.52 -1.89 -1.48
CA LEU A 39 -6.39 -1.46 -2.57
C LEU A 39 -6.28 0.05 -2.74
N GLN A 40 -6.12 0.49 -3.98
CA GLN A 40 -5.92 1.89 -4.27
C GLN A 40 -6.77 2.38 -5.43
N VAL A 41 -7.20 3.64 -5.30
CA VAL A 41 -7.79 4.41 -6.39
C VAL A 41 -6.89 5.63 -6.64
N ILE A 42 -6.40 5.74 -7.87
CA ILE A 42 -5.47 6.78 -8.31
C ILE A 42 -6.13 7.49 -9.51
N PRO A 43 -6.59 8.75 -9.36
CA PRO A 43 -7.20 9.50 -10.44
C PRO A 43 -6.16 10.01 -11.45
N TYR A 44 -6.60 10.43 -12.65
CA TYR A 44 -5.70 11.07 -13.61
C TYR A 44 -5.01 12.31 -13.02
N GLY A 45 -3.76 12.50 -13.42
CA GLY A 45 -2.91 13.58 -12.93
C GLY A 45 -2.41 13.41 -11.50
N ALA A 46 -2.84 12.39 -10.76
CA ALA A 46 -2.22 12.05 -9.49
C ALA A 46 -0.93 11.24 -9.71
N THR A 47 0.04 11.47 -8.83
CA THR A 47 1.29 10.69 -8.77
C THR A 47 1.30 9.89 -7.48
N TRP A 48 1.55 8.59 -7.58
CA TRP A 48 1.63 7.72 -6.42
C TRP A 48 2.91 6.88 -6.45
N VAL A 49 3.60 6.86 -5.31
CA VAL A 49 4.84 6.10 -5.11
C VAL A 49 4.72 5.18 -3.90
N LEU A 50 5.20 3.97 -4.07
CA LEU A 50 5.19 2.92 -3.06
C LEU A 50 6.57 2.34 -2.87
N LEU A 51 7.05 2.43 -1.65
CA LEU A 51 8.33 1.85 -1.27
C LEU A 51 8.11 0.83 -0.17
N GLN A 52 8.65 -0.37 -0.35
CA GLN A 52 8.24 -1.50 0.49
C GLN A 52 9.34 -2.50 0.79
N VAL A 53 9.21 -3.05 2.00
CA VAL A 53 10.05 -4.13 2.50
C VAL A 53 9.14 -5.29 2.89
N THR A 54 9.38 -6.43 2.25
CA THR A 54 8.61 -7.67 2.47
C THR A 54 9.58 -8.83 2.70
N PRO A 55 9.64 -9.39 3.91
CA PRO A 55 10.49 -10.53 4.25
C PRO A 55 9.91 -11.82 3.68
N TYR A 56 10.72 -12.87 3.67
CA TYR A 56 10.30 -14.22 3.31
C TYR A 56 9.08 -14.65 4.15
N GLY A 57 8.17 -15.44 3.58
CA GLY A 57 6.98 -15.94 4.29
C GLY A 57 5.89 -14.90 4.58
N ALA A 58 6.06 -13.63 4.20
CA ALA A 58 4.97 -12.66 4.19
C ALA A 58 4.17 -12.78 2.87
N THR A 59 2.85 -12.64 2.96
CA THR A 59 1.97 -12.66 1.79
C THR A 59 1.42 -11.27 1.52
N ARG A 60 1.40 -10.87 0.25
CA ARG A 60 0.91 -9.56 -0.11
C ARG A 60 0.12 -9.51 -1.41
N VAL A 61 -0.93 -8.70 -1.39
CA VAL A 61 -1.75 -8.38 -2.55
C VAL A 61 -1.83 -6.86 -2.72
N ILE A 62 -1.65 -6.39 -3.95
CA ILE A 62 -1.81 -4.98 -4.34
C ILE A 62 -2.80 -4.92 -5.49
N ARG A 63 -3.77 -4.02 -5.40
CA ARG A 63 -4.56 -3.61 -6.57
C ARG A 63 -4.60 -2.10 -6.67
N ASN A 64 -4.17 -1.60 -7.82
CA ASN A 64 -4.27 -0.20 -8.19
C ASN A 64 -5.36 -0.06 -9.25
N ASN A 65 -6.34 0.79 -8.97
CA ASN A 65 -7.37 1.17 -9.91
C ASN A 65 -7.11 2.60 -10.38
N PHE A 66 -6.87 2.78 -11.67
CA PHE A 66 -6.70 4.10 -12.25
C PHE A 66 -8.06 4.61 -12.71
N ALA A 67 -8.54 5.66 -12.05
CA ALA A 67 -9.81 6.28 -12.39
C ALA A 67 -9.57 7.46 -13.33
N PRO A 68 -10.43 7.64 -14.36
CA PRO A 68 -10.38 8.85 -15.16
C PRO A 68 -10.70 10.09 -14.34
#